data_AF-A0A2D4FSF2-F1
#
_entry.id   AF-A0A2D4FSF2-F1
#
_cell.length_a   1.000
_cell.length_b   1.000
_cell.length_c   1.000
_cell.angle_alpha   90.00
_cell.angle_beta   90.00
_cell.angle_gamma   90.00
#
_symmetry.space_group_name_H-M   'P 1'
#
loop_
_entity.id
_entity.type
_entity.pdbx_description
1 polymer ?
#
loop_
_entity_poly.entity_id
_entity_poly.type
_entity_poly.pdbx_seq_one_letter_code
_entity_poly.pdbx_strand_id
1 'polypeptide(L)'
;MARHKLNLITQEERAQNLKFVRQNFFESLNKPDIWLSYKLKIEKEKRLIQQLKDEEGNICHQIEGKKIVQSYFGELYKREEITGENVILYLEENGLSSIPEGIREI
;
A
#
# COMPACT_ATOMS: atom_id res chain seq x y z
N MET A 1 36.30 36.65 25.61
CA MET A 1 36.36 36.81 24.12
C MET A 1 36.36 35.48 23.36
N ALA A 2 37.16 34.48 23.74
CA ALA A 2 37.26 33.20 23.01
C ALA A 2 35.92 32.42 22.88
N ARG A 3 35.11 32.36 23.95
CA ARG A 3 33.80 31.67 23.94
C ARG A 3 32.77 32.29 22.98
N HIS A 4 32.78 33.61 22.82
CA HIS A 4 31.88 34.32 21.93
C HIS A 4 32.25 34.08 20.46
N LYS A 5 33.55 34.07 20.14
CA LYS A 5 34.07 33.72 18.81
C LYS A 5 33.73 32.28 18.43
N LEU A 6 33.90 31.33 19.36
CA LEU A 6 33.49 29.94 19.13
C LEU A 6 31.98 29.82 18.85
N ASN A 7 31.14 30.53 19.59
CA ASN A 7 29.69 30.53 19.40
C ASN A 7 29.30 31.05 18.00
N LEU A 8 29.90 32.17 17.57
CA LEU A 8 29.71 32.72 16.23
C LEU A 8 30.08 31.71 15.12
N ILE A 9 31.23 31.04 15.24
CA ILE A 9 31.66 30.03 14.26
C ILE A 9 30.65 28.87 14.20
N THR A 10 30.22 28.34 15.34
CA THR A 10 29.19 27.27 15.36
C THR A 10 27.85 27.72 14.80
N GLN A 11 27.48 28.99 14.96
CA GLN A 11 26.24 29.51 14.39
C GLN A 11 26.34 29.62 12.85
N GLU A 12 27.50 29.99 12.34
CA GLU A 12 27.78 30.10 10.92
C GLU A 12 27.84 28.72 10.24
N GLU A 13 28.47 27.73 10.87
CA GLU A 13 28.44 26.33 10.41
C GLU A 13 27.01 25.78 10.34
N ARG A 14 26.18 26.06 11.35
CA ARG A 14 24.77 25.64 11.36
C ARG A 14 23.99 26.30 10.23
N ALA A 15 24.22 27.59 9.95
CA ALA A 15 23.57 28.30 8.86
C ALA A 15 23.98 27.73 7.49
N GLN A 16 25.25 27.37 7.30
CA GLN A 16 25.74 26.73 6.08
C GLN A 16 25.13 25.34 5.88
N ASN A 17 25.07 24.52 6.94
CA ASN A 17 24.42 23.21 6.91
C ASN A 17 22.93 23.31 6.55
N LEU A 18 22.20 24.27 7.12
CA LEU A 18 20.81 24.55 6.77
C LEU A 18 20.65 24.93 5.29
N LYS A 19 21.55 25.76 4.75
CA LYS A 19 21.55 26.14 3.34
C LYS A 19 21.80 24.94 2.42
N PHE A 20 22.74 24.07 2.78
CA PHE A 20 23.06 22.86 2.03
C PHE A 20 21.90 21.86 2.03
N VAL A 21 21.29 21.59 3.19
CA VAL A 21 20.11 20.72 3.30
C VAL A 21 18.95 21.28 2.48
N ARG A 22 18.70 22.59 2.55
CA ARG A 22 17.68 23.25 1.74
C ARG A 22 17.94 23.09 0.24
N GLN A 23 19.15 23.33 -0.22
CA GLN A 23 19.52 23.18 -1.62
C GLN A 23 19.36 21.72 -2.09
N ASN A 24 19.84 20.74 -1.34
CA ASN A 24 19.66 19.32 -1.67
C ASN A 24 18.18 18.90 -1.72
N PHE A 25 17.39 19.41 -0.77
CA PHE A 25 15.94 19.16 -0.74
C PHE A 25 15.27 19.71 -2.00
N PHE A 26 15.60 20.94 -2.41
CA PHE A 26 15.07 21.51 -3.65
C PHE A 26 15.66 20.85 -4.92
N GLU A 27 16.91 20.40 -4.92
CA GLU A 27 17.47 19.60 -6.03
C GLU A 27 16.76 18.25 -6.19
N SER A 28 16.31 17.63 -5.10
CA SER A 28 15.48 16.42 -5.14
C SER A 28 14.04 16.69 -5.60
N LEU A 29 13.47 17.85 -5.27
CA LEU A 29 12.13 18.27 -5.69
C LEU A 29 12.08 18.81 -7.12
N ASN A 30 13.19 19.40 -7.61
CA ASN A 30 13.33 19.93 -8.96
C ASN A 30 13.65 18.85 -10.01
N LYS A 31 13.60 17.56 -9.62
CA LYS A 31 13.68 16.42 -10.56
C LYS A 31 12.31 15.78 -10.69
N PRO A 32 11.34 16.46 -11.34
CA PRO A 32 9.99 15.94 -11.53
C PRO A 32 10.01 14.56 -12.19
N ASP A 33 11.01 14.28 -13.03
CA ASP A 33 11.19 12.99 -13.69
C ASP A 33 11.41 11.83 -12.70
N ILE A 34 12.15 12.05 -11.60
CA ILE A 34 12.38 11.02 -10.58
C ILE A 34 11.10 10.77 -9.79
N TRP A 35 10.40 11.85 -9.40
CA TRP A 35 9.14 11.74 -8.68
C TRP A 35 8.05 11.08 -9.54
N LEU A 36 7.96 11.45 -10.83
CA LEU A 36 7.06 10.84 -11.79
C LEU A 36 7.42 9.36 -12.02
N SER A 37 8.70 9.02 -12.18
CA SER A 37 9.16 7.64 -12.33
C SER A 37 8.82 6.79 -11.11
N TYR A 38 9.04 7.32 -9.90
CA TYR A 38 8.68 6.67 -8.64
C TYR A 38 7.17 6.44 -8.54
N LYS A 39 6.35 7.46 -8.87
CA LYS A 39 4.90 7.36 -8.86
C LYS A 39 4.39 6.35 -9.90
N LEU A 40 4.95 6.36 -11.12
CA LEU A 40 4.63 5.40 -12.17
C LEU A 40 5.02 3.96 -11.78
N LYS A 41 6.14 3.77 -11.08
CA LYS A 41 6.56 2.47 -10.54
C LYS A 41 5.52 1.93 -9.55
N ILE A 42 5.11 2.74 -8.57
CA ILE A 42 4.08 2.37 -7.59
C ILE A 42 2.76 2.02 -8.28
N GLU A 43 2.32 2.84 -9.24
CA GLU A 43 1.07 2.58 -9.97
C GLU A 43 1.14 1.32 -10.84
N LYS A 44 2.30 1.01 -11.44
CA LYS A 44 2.51 -0.27 -12.15
C LYS A 44 2.47 -1.46 -11.21
N GLU A 45 3.11 -1.38 -10.04
CA GLU A 45 3.09 -2.44 -9.03
C GLU A 45 1.66 -2.71 -8.54
N LYS A 46 0.87 -1.66 -8.26
CA LYS A 46 -0.55 -1.80 -7.93
C LYS A 46 -1.36 -2.49 -9.03
N ARG A 47 -1.14 -2.13 -10.30
CA ARG A 47 -1.82 -2.75 -11.44
C ARG A 47 -1.44 -4.21 -11.64
N LEU A 48 -0.17 -4.56 -11.43
CA LEU A 48 0.32 -5.94 -11.54
C LEU A 48 -0.34 -6.86 -10.51
N ILE A 49 -0.56 -6.36 -9.28
CA ILE A 49 -1.24 -7.10 -8.22
C ILE A 49 -2.75 -7.26 -8.52
N GLN A 50 -3.34 -6.39 -9.33
CA GLN A 50 -4.79 -6.37 -9.61
C GLN A 50 -5.24 -7.19 -10.83
N GLN A 51 -4.32 -7.74 -11.62
CA GLN A 51 -4.68 -8.53 -12.78
C GLN A 51 -4.77 -10.00 -12.42
N LEU A 52 -5.99 -10.42 -12.05
CA LEU A 52 -6.32 -11.83 -11.88
C LEU A 52 -6.26 -12.51 -13.24
N LYS A 53 -5.65 -13.70 -13.29
CA LYS A 53 -5.65 -14.54 -14.48
C LYS A 53 -6.73 -15.60 -14.34
N ASP A 54 -7.40 -15.89 -15.44
CA ASP A 54 -8.34 -17.01 -15.53
C ASP A 54 -7.60 -18.36 -15.52
N GLU A 55 -8.35 -19.46 -15.43
CA GLU A 55 -7.83 -20.84 -15.52
C GLU A 55 -7.01 -21.10 -16.80
N GLU A 56 -7.31 -20.35 -17.86
CA GLU A 56 -6.66 -20.39 -19.16
C GLU A 56 -5.45 -19.43 -19.28
N GLY A 57 -5.14 -18.69 -18.22
CA GLY A 57 -4.00 -17.77 -18.14
C GLY A 57 -4.24 -16.37 -18.73
N ASN A 58 -5.47 -16.08 -19.18
CA ASN A 58 -5.87 -14.79 -19.73
C ASN A 58 -6.07 -13.74 -18.62
N ILE A 59 -5.74 -12.48 -18.90
CA ILE A 59 -5.91 -11.37 -17.94
C ILE A 59 -7.40 -11.01 -17.86
N CYS A 60 -8.01 -11.15 -16.69
CA CYS A 60 -9.43 -10.83 -16.49
C CYS A 60 -9.66 -9.37 -16.15
N HIS A 61 -10.77 -8.84 -16.68
CA HIS A 61 -11.29 -7.53 -16.30
C HIS A 61 -12.01 -7.61 -14.94
N GLN A 62 -12.15 -6.48 -14.22
CA GLN A 62 -12.63 -6.42 -12.83
C GLN A 62 -13.91 -7.24 -12.52
N ILE A 63 -14.85 -7.33 -13.48
CA ILE A 63 -16.13 -8.05 -13.30
C ILE A 63 -15.91 -9.57 -13.32
N GLU A 64 -15.03 -10.06 -14.18
CA GLU A 64 -14.67 -11.48 -14.29
C GLU A 64 -13.78 -11.91 -13.12
N GLY A 65 -12.91 -11.01 -12.66
CA GLY A 65 -12.07 -11.23 -11.48
C GLY A 65 -12.88 -11.57 -10.22
N LYS A 66 -14.02 -10.89 -9.98
CA LYS A 66 -14.92 -11.23 -8.86
C LYS A 66 -15.42 -12.68 -8.96
N LYS A 67 -15.76 -13.16 -10.17
CA LYS A 67 -16.25 -14.54 -10.39
C LYS A 67 -15.16 -15.57 -10.15
N ILE A 68 -13.94 -15.32 -10.61
CA ILE A 68 -12.79 -16.21 -10.38
C ILE A 68 -12.51 -16.34 -8.88
N VAL A 69 -12.47 -15.22 -8.17
CA VAL A 69 -12.25 -15.21 -6.71
C VAL A 69 -13.36 -15.97 -5.99
N GLN A 70 -14.63 -15.74 -6.35
CA GLN A 70 -15.76 -16.45 -5.76
C GLN A 70 -15.70 -17.96 -6.02
N SER A 71 -15.36 -18.38 -7.25
CA SER A 71 -15.20 -19.79 -7.59
C SER A 71 -14.10 -20.44 -6.76
N TYR A 72 -12.91 -19.83 -6.74
CA TYR A 72 -11.74 -20.33 -6.01
C TYR A 72 -12.01 -20.52 -4.51
N PHE A 73 -12.53 -19.51 -3.83
CA PHE A 73 -12.86 -19.63 -2.41
C PHE A 73 -14.04 -20.58 -2.17
N GLY A 74 -15.01 -20.63 -3.08
CA GLY A 74 -16.11 -21.58 -3.01
C GLY A 74 -15.64 -23.04 -3.05
N GLU A 75 -14.63 -23.35 -3.86
CA GLU A 75 -14.02 -24.68 -3.90
C GLU A 75 -13.19 -24.98 -2.64
N LEU A 76 -12.46 -23.99 -2.12
CA LEU A 76 -11.69 -24.15 -0.88
C LEU A 76 -12.59 -24.49 0.31
N TYR A 77 -13.69 -23.75 0.50
CA TYR A 77 -14.63 -24.02 1.58
C TYR A 77 -15.29 -25.40 1.46
N LYS A 78 -15.56 -25.87 0.22
CA LYS A 78 -16.07 -27.22 -0.02
C LYS A 78 -15.04 -28.30 0.34
N ARG A 79 -13.76 -28.09 0.02
CA ARG A 79 -12.68 -29.05 0.33
C ARG A 79 -12.46 -29.19 1.83
N GLU A 80 -12.54 -28.10 2.57
CA GLU A 80 -12.29 -28.08 4.01
C GLU A 80 -13.56 -28.36 4.84
N GLU A 81 -14.69 -28.68 4.19
CA GLU A 81 -16.00 -28.91 4.83
C GLU A 81 -16.42 -27.78 5.78
N ILE A 82 -16.01 -26.55 5.48
CA ILE A 82 -16.28 -25.39 6.34
C ILE A 82 -17.74 -24.97 6.12
N THR A 83 -18.55 -25.13 7.15
CA THR A 83 -19.92 -24.63 7.18
C THR A 83 -19.95 -23.16 7.60
N GLY A 84 -21.03 -22.45 7.24
CA GLY A 84 -21.21 -21.05 7.65
C GLY A 84 -21.19 -20.85 9.16
N GLU A 85 -21.63 -21.86 9.92
CA GLU A 85 -21.61 -21.87 11.39
C GLU A 85 -20.18 -21.83 11.94
N ASN A 86 -19.26 -22.62 11.35
CA ASN A 86 -17.85 -22.63 11.74
C ASN A 86 -17.19 -21.26 11.50
N VAL A 87 -17.57 -20.58 10.41
CA VAL A 87 -17.07 -19.24 10.09
C VAL A 87 -17.58 -18.22 11.11
N ILE A 88 -18.86 -18.28 11.48
CA ILE A 88 -19.45 -17.39 12.49
C ILE A 88 -18.76 -17.59 13.84
N LEU A 89 -18.58 -18.84 14.27
CA LEU A 89 -17.92 -19.17 15.52
C LEU A 89 -16.47 -18.67 15.56
N TYR A 90 -15.73 -18.83 14.47
CA TYR A 90 -14.38 -18.28 14.33
C TYR A 90 -14.34 -16.76 14.41
N LEU A 91 -15.29 -16.06 13.78
CA LEU A 91 -15.36 -14.59 13.82
C LEU A 91 -15.63 -14.09 15.25
N GLU A 92 -16.52 -14.76 15.97
CA GLU A 92 -16.83 -14.46 17.38
C GLU A 92 -15.62 -14.68 18.29
N GLU A 93 -14.91 -15.79 18.16
CA GLU A 93 -13.69 -16.09 18.93
C GLU A 93 -12.58 -15.05 18.71
N ASN A 94 -12.50 -14.47 17.51
CA ASN A 94 -11.50 -13.47 17.15
C ASN A 94 -11.97 -12.02 17.37
N GLY A 95 -13.17 -11.80 17.91
CA GLY A 95 -13.73 -10.47 18.14
C GLY A 95 -14.05 -9.69 16.85
N LEU A 96 -14.27 -10.38 15.74
CA LEU A 96 -14.62 -9.81 14.45
C LEU A 96 -16.15 -9.81 14.28
N SER A 97 -16.74 -8.65 13.99
CA SER A 97 -18.18 -8.56 13.70
C SER A 97 -18.51 -9.07 12.30
N SER A 98 -19.51 -9.94 12.19
CA SER A 98 -20.08 -10.34 10.89
C SER A 98 -20.62 -9.11 10.15
N ILE A 99 -20.30 -9.00 8.86
CA ILE A 99 -20.75 -7.87 8.03
C ILE A 99 -22.28 -7.95 7.89
N PRO A 100 -23.04 -6.90 8.25
CA PRO A 100 -24.48 -6.88 8.14
C PRO A 100 -24.93 -7.12 6.70
N GLU A 101 -25.98 -7.92 6.52
CA GLU A 101 -26.46 -8.37 5.20
C GLU A 101 -26.78 -7.22 4.24
N GLY A 102 -27.17 -6.05 4.74
CA GLY A 102 -27.45 -4.86 3.93
C GLY A 102 -26.25 -4.25 3.18
N ILE A 103 -25.03 -4.74 3.42
CA ILE A 103 -23.79 -4.28 2.74
C ILE A 103 -23.33 -5.30 1.67
N ARG A 104 -23.92 -6.51 1.63
CA ARG A 104 -23.43 -7.63 0.80
C ARG A 104 -23.78 -7.52 -0.69
N GLU A 105 -24.58 -6.54 -1.10
CA GLU A 105 -24.95 -6.29 -2.50
C GLU A 105 -24.16 -5.11 -3.10
N ILE A 106 -22.91 -5.31 -3.54
CA ILE A 106 -22.14 -4.41 -4.46
C ILE A 106 -21.21 -5.20 -5.40
#